data_AF-A0AA37S796-F1
#
_entry.id   AF-A0AA37S796-F1
#
_cell.length_a   1.000
_cell.length_b   1.000
_cell.length_c   1.000
_cell.angle_alpha   90.00
_cell.angle_beta   90.00
_cell.angle_gamma   90.00
#
_symmetry.space_group_name_H-M   'P 1'
#
loop_
_entity.id
_entity.type
_entity.pdbx_description
1 polymer ?
#
loop_
_entity_poly.entity_id
_entity_poly.type
_entity_poly.pdbx_seq_one_letter_code
_entity_poly.pdbx_strand_id
1 'polypeptide(L)'
;MKIKMLVVLAVASMSTVSLASEASTVVIKKPTVIHDQQNRSLDVVQVMRENLDGSFTILKIEPEKEVIAFFNRACKEEFGPDAKYMGLVDETRISAETIYSYSCIEQH
;
A
#
# COMPACT_ATOMS: atom_id res chain seq x y z
N MET A 1 -44.59 20.04 -62.41
CA MET A 1 -43.56 20.19 -61.35
C MET A 1 -43.44 18.85 -60.63
N LYS A 2 -42.27 18.20 -60.65
CA LYS A 2 -41.99 16.96 -59.88
C LYS A 2 -40.77 17.24 -59.01
N ILE A 3 -40.95 17.16 -57.70
CA ILE A 3 -39.94 17.46 -56.68
C ILE A 3 -38.95 16.28 -56.64
N LYS A 4 -37.66 16.57 -56.78
CA LYS A 4 -36.57 15.61 -56.56
C LYS A 4 -36.41 15.42 -55.05
N MET A 5 -36.63 14.20 -54.57
CA MET A 5 -36.41 13.83 -53.18
C MET A 5 -34.92 13.52 -53.01
N LEU A 6 -34.22 14.35 -52.23
CA LEU A 6 -32.82 14.18 -51.87
C LEU A 6 -32.76 13.30 -50.61
N VAL A 7 -32.16 12.11 -50.70
CA VAL A 7 -31.90 11.26 -49.53
C VAL A 7 -30.51 11.63 -49.00
N VAL A 8 -30.46 12.22 -47.81
CA VAL A 8 -29.19 12.50 -47.11
C VAL A 8 -28.87 11.29 -46.24
N LEU A 9 -27.82 10.55 -46.60
CA LEU A 9 -27.22 9.52 -45.73
C LEU A 9 -26.37 10.23 -44.67
N ALA A 10 -26.85 10.27 -43.43
CA ALA A 10 -26.04 10.69 -42.29
C ALA A 10 -25.25 9.48 -41.78
N VAL A 11 -23.94 9.46 -42.01
CA VAL A 11 -23.04 8.47 -41.42
C VAL A 11 -22.75 8.92 -39.98
N ALA A 12 -23.38 8.27 -39.01
CA ALA A 12 -23.06 8.50 -37.60
C ALA A 12 -21.72 7.83 -37.28
N SER A 13 -20.65 8.61 -37.26
CA SER A 13 -19.35 8.21 -36.74
C SER A 13 -19.48 7.96 -35.23
N MET A 14 -19.49 6.69 -34.82
CA MET A 14 -19.41 6.32 -33.40
C MET A 14 -18.00 6.63 -32.91
N SER A 15 -17.84 7.77 -32.23
CA SER A 15 -16.63 8.10 -31.49
C SER A 15 -16.46 7.06 -30.37
N THR A 16 -15.52 6.14 -30.53
CA THR A 16 -15.12 5.22 -29.47
C THR A 16 -14.49 6.04 -28.35
N VAL A 17 -15.24 6.25 -27.27
CA VAL A 17 -14.68 6.80 -26.03
C VAL A 17 -13.72 5.74 -25.49
N SER A 18 -12.43 5.99 -25.69
CA SER A 18 -11.38 5.21 -25.05
C SER A 18 -11.44 5.56 -23.56
N LEU A 19 -12.12 4.72 -22.76
CA LEU A 19 -11.98 4.76 -21.31
C LEU A 19 -10.54 4.35 -21.01
N ALA A 20 -9.68 5.35 -20.83
CA ALA A 20 -8.49 5.15 -20.03
C ALA A 20 -8.97 4.66 -18.66
N SER A 21 -8.80 3.37 -18.40
CA SER A 21 -8.93 2.82 -17.07
C SER A 21 -7.84 3.48 -16.24
N GLU A 22 -8.19 4.54 -15.52
CA GLU A 22 -7.42 4.99 -14.38
C GLU A 22 -7.34 3.76 -13.46
N ALA A 23 -6.15 3.17 -13.37
CA ALA A 23 -5.87 2.10 -12.44
C ALA A 23 -6.10 2.69 -11.03
N SER A 24 -7.32 2.52 -10.52
CA SER A 24 -7.68 2.87 -9.16
C SER A 24 -6.82 1.99 -8.25
N THR A 25 -5.71 2.53 -7.76
CA THR A 25 -4.86 1.83 -6.80
C THR A 25 -5.66 1.68 -5.51
N VAL A 26 -6.28 0.51 -5.32
CA VAL A 26 -7.08 0.21 -4.15
C VAL A 26 -6.17 0.25 -2.92
N VAL A 27 -6.51 1.12 -1.97
CA VAL A 27 -5.86 1.19 -0.67
C VAL A 27 -6.66 0.35 0.31
N ILE A 28 -6.00 -0.64 0.92
CA ILE A 28 -6.59 -1.60 1.86
C ILE A 28 -6.10 -1.26 3.26
N LYS A 29 -7.02 -1.24 4.23
CA LYS A 29 -6.70 -1.13 5.66
C LYS A 29 -6.94 -2.46 6.34
N LYS A 30 -5.89 -3.10 6.83
CA LYS A 30 -5.95 -4.42 7.49
C LYS A 30 -5.53 -4.29 8.95
N PRO A 31 -6.45 -4.46 9.91
CA PRO A 31 -6.10 -4.63 11.32
C PRO A 31 -5.21 -5.86 11.49
N THR A 32 -4.13 -5.72 12.25
CA THR A 32 -3.19 -6.82 12.52
C THR A 32 -2.49 -6.61 13.86
N VAL A 33 -1.75 -7.62 14.29
CA VAL A 33 -0.94 -7.59 15.50
C VAL A 33 0.52 -7.76 15.08
N ILE A 34 1.37 -6.85 15.52
CA ILE A 34 2.82 -6.98 15.36
C ILE A 34 3.44 -7.41 16.68
N HIS A 35 4.55 -8.13 16.59
CA HIS A 35 5.28 -8.63 17.75
C HIS A 35 6.75 -8.19 17.70
N ASP A 36 7.35 -7.98 18.86
CA ASP A 36 8.80 -7.88 18.97
C ASP A 36 9.44 -9.25 19.32
N GLN A 37 10.78 -9.31 19.37
CA GLN A 37 11.53 -10.52 19.71
C GLN A 37 11.24 -11.04 21.13
N GLN A 38 10.68 -10.20 22.01
CA GLN A 38 10.29 -10.57 23.37
C GLN A 38 8.81 -11.00 23.44
N ASN A 39 8.17 -11.21 22.29
CA ASN A 39 6.77 -11.62 22.15
C ASN A 39 5.75 -10.62 22.73
N ARG A 40 6.15 -9.36 22.93
CA ARG A 40 5.21 -8.28 23.27
C ARG A 40 4.44 -7.93 22.00
N SER A 41 3.17 -7.56 22.14
CA SER A 41 2.29 -7.28 21.00
C SER A 41 1.84 -5.82 20.95
N LEU A 42 1.57 -5.34 19.74
CA LEU A 42 0.89 -4.07 19.50
C LEU A 42 -0.17 -4.25 18.39
N ASP A 43 -1.40 -3.85 18.68
CA ASP A 43 -2.49 -3.80 17.69
C ASP A 43 -2.28 -2.60 16.76
N VAL A 44 -2.32 -2.84 15.46
CA VAL A 44 -2.04 -1.83 14.44
C VAL A 44 -2.94 -1.99 13.22
N VAL A 45 -2.93 -0.99 12.35
CA VAL A 45 -3.55 -1.05 11.03
C VAL A 45 -2.47 -0.94 9.96
N GLN A 46 -2.31 -1.99 9.17
CA GLN A 46 -1.50 -1.95 7.96
C GLN A 46 -2.29 -1.28 6.84
N VAL A 47 -1.76 -0.20 6.29
CA VAL A 47 -2.29 0.47 5.10
C VAL A 47 -1.49 -0.03 3.90
N MET A 48 -2.14 -0.70 2.96
CA MET A 48 -1.49 -1.39 1.85
C MET A 48 -2.08 -0.98 0.51
N ARG A 49 -1.30 -1.16 -0.55
CA ARG A 49 -1.75 -1.06 -1.94
C ARG A 49 -1.62 -2.43 -2.60
N GLU A 50 -2.64 -2.85 -3.33
CA GLU A 50 -2.55 -4.01 -4.22
C GLU A 50 -1.74 -3.68 -5.48
N ASN A 51 -0.82 -4.55 -5.84
CA ASN A 51 0.00 -4.46 -7.04
C ASN A 51 -0.61 -5.28 -8.19
N LEU A 52 -0.23 -4.98 -9.43
CA LEU A 52 -0.75 -5.69 -10.62
C LEU A 52 -0.43 -7.20 -10.64
N ASP A 53 0.61 -7.61 -9.91
CA ASP A 53 1.03 -9.00 -9.75
C ASP A 53 0.27 -9.73 -8.62
N GLY A 54 -0.70 -9.08 -7.97
CA GLY A 54 -1.45 -9.61 -6.82
C GLY A 54 -0.70 -9.55 -5.48
N SER A 55 0.51 -8.99 -5.45
CA SER A 55 1.21 -8.71 -4.18
C SER A 55 0.68 -7.43 -3.53
N PHE A 56 1.04 -7.20 -2.27
CA PHE A 56 0.65 -5.98 -1.56
C PHE A 56 1.90 -5.20 -1.14
N THR A 57 1.89 -3.89 -1.31
CA THR A 57 2.91 -2.99 -0.78
C THR A 57 2.38 -2.31 0.48
N ILE A 58 3.10 -2.44 1.60
CA ILE A 58 2.78 -1.68 2.81
C ILE A 58 3.16 -0.22 2.56
N LEU A 59 2.18 0.68 2.66
CA LEU A 59 2.37 2.11 2.53
C LEU A 59 2.73 2.74 3.88
N LYS A 60 2.07 2.30 4.95
CA LYS A 60 2.34 2.71 6.34
C LYS A 60 1.66 1.76 7.33
N ILE A 61 2.04 1.88 8.59
CA ILE A 61 1.38 1.21 9.72
C ILE A 61 0.87 2.29 10.68
N GLU A 62 -0.41 2.22 11.05
CA GLU A 62 -1.07 3.17 11.95
C GLU A 62 -1.33 2.52 13.31
N PRO A 63 -1.13 3.23 14.44
CA PRO A 63 -0.57 4.58 14.55
C PRO A 63 0.96 4.60 14.47
N GLU A 64 1.49 5.33 13.49
CA GLU A 64 2.92 5.33 13.14
C GLU A 64 3.84 5.68 14.32
N LYS A 65 3.47 6.68 15.12
CA LYS A 65 4.25 7.10 16.29
C LYS A 65 4.38 5.99 17.34
N GLU A 66 3.33 5.21 17.55
CA GLU A 66 3.32 4.12 18.53
C GLU A 66 4.13 2.93 18.01
N VAL A 67 4.03 2.63 16.71
CA VAL A 67 4.84 1.60 16.05
C VAL A 67 6.34 1.94 16.17
N ILE A 68 6.71 3.18 15.88
CA ILE A 68 8.09 3.65 15.99
C ILE A 68 8.57 3.58 17.44
N ALA A 69 7.75 4.01 18.41
CA ALA A 69 8.10 3.93 19.83
C ALA A 69 8.26 2.48 20.31
N PHE A 70 7.35 1.60 19.90
CA PHE A 70 7.33 0.18 20.23
C PHE A 70 8.61 -0.52 19.75
N PHE A 71 8.96 -0.38 18.47
CA PHE A 71 10.16 -1.00 17.92
C PHE A 71 11.45 -0.30 18.35
N ASN A 72 11.47 1.02 18.54
CA ASN A 72 12.66 1.70 19.10
C ASN A 72 12.99 1.20 20.51
N ARG A 73 11.96 0.97 21.34
CA ARG A 73 12.17 0.36 22.67
C ARG A 73 12.81 -1.02 22.52
N ALA A 74 12.26 -1.87 21.65
CA ALA A 74 12.80 -3.21 21.42
C ALA A 74 14.26 -3.18 20.93
N CYS A 75 14.56 -2.34 19.93
CA CYS A 75 15.93 -2.18 19.43
C CYS A 75 16.90 -1.72 20.54
N LYS A 76 16.47 -0.78 21.40
CA LYS A 76 17.31 -0.28 22.48
C LYS A 76 17.59 -1.30 23.57
N GLU A 77 16.61 -2.13 23.89
CA GLU A 77 16.74 -3.20 24.87
C GLU A 77 17.67 -4.31 24.37
N GLU A 78 17.68 -4.58 23.06
CA GLU A 78 18.46 -5.65 22.45
C GLU A 78 19.90 -5.22 22.08
N PHE A 79 20.06 -4.03 21.48
CA PHE A 79 21.33 -3.59 20.88
C PHE A 79 21.96 -2.37 21.60
N GLY A 80 21.31 -1.81 22.61
CA GLY A 80 21.82 -0.67 23.38
C GLY A 80 21.15 0.68 23.06
N PRO A 81 21.43 1.73 23.85
CA PRO A 81 20.64 2.97 23.88
C PRO A 81 20.59 3.75 22.55
N ASP A 82 21.60 3.57 21.70
CA ASP A 82 21.74 4.26 20.42
C ASP A 82 21.06 3.53 19.24
N ALA A 83 20.65 2.27 19.45
CA ALA A 83 19.95 1.49 18.44
C ALA A 83 18.56 2.05 18.15
N LYS A 84 18.17 2.01 16.86
CA LYS A 84 16.91 2.59 16.39
C LYS A 84 16.22 1.67 15.40
N TYR A 85 14.91 1.67 15.43
CA TYR A 85 14.08 1.04 14.42
C TYR A 85 14.30 1.72 13.07
N MET A 86 14.50 0.91 12.03
CA MET A 86 14.81 1.36 10.66
C MET A 86 13.62 2.03 9.95
N GLY A 87 12.40 1.84 10.46
CA GLY A 87 11.20 2.22 9.72
C GLY A 87 10.85 1.18 8.66
N LEU A 88 9.77 1.47 7.93
CA LEU A 88 9.44 0.75 6.70
C LEU A 88 10.43 1.19 5.62
N VAL A 89 11.14 0.25 5.02
CA VAL A 89 11.89 0.54 3.79
C VAL A 89 10.86 0.71 2.67
N ASP A 90 11.02 1.76 1.87
CA ASP A 90 10.18 2.01 0.71
C ASP A 90 10.06 0.73 -0.13
N GLU A 91 8.83 0.40 -0.54
CA GLU A 91 8.51 -0.81 -1.31
C GLU A 91 8.53 -2.14 -0.55
N THR A 92 8.28 -2.15 0.76
CA THR A 92 8.05 -3.42 1.48
C THR A 92 6.84 -4.16 0.89
N ARG A 93 7.13 -5.13 0.01
CA ARG A 93 6.15 -6.03 -0.62
C ARG A 93 5.95 -7.24 0.27
N ILE A 94 4.69 -7.52 0.57
CA ILE A 94 4.27 -8.69 1.33
C ILE A 94 3.26 -9.49 0.50
N SER A 95 3.25 -10.80 0.71
CA SER A 95 2.08 -11.59 0.31
C SER A 95 0.92 -11.27 1.27
N ALA A 96 -0.31 -11.62 0.90
CA ALA A 96 -1.49 -11.41 1.74
C ALA A 96 -1.37 -12.02 3.15
N GLU A 97 -0.52 -13.03 3.30
CA GLU A 97 -0.35 -13.86 4.49
C GLU A 97 0.91 -13.52 5.31
N THR A 98 1.83 -12.69 4.78
CA THR A 98 3.09 -12.39 5.47
C THR A 98 2.89 -11.35 6.59
N ILE A 99 3.49 -11.64 7.75
CA ILE A 99 3.59 -10.70 8.88
C ILE A 99 4.85 -9.85 8.69
N TYR A 100 4.71 -8.54 8.89
CA TYR A 100 5.81 -7.58 8.82
C TYR A 100 6.88 -7.87 9.90
N SER A 101 8.14 -8.04 9.51
CA SER A 101 9.29 -8.11 10.41
C SER A 101 9.95 -6.74 10.56
N TYR A 102 10.38 -6.36 11.78
CA TYR A 102 11.11 -5.12 12.03
C TYR A 102 12.63 -5.31 11.93
N SER A 103 13.36 -4.21 11.74
CA SER A 103 14.84 -4.21 11.71
C SER A 103 15.38 -3.00 12.49
N CYS A 104 16.59 -3.14 13.02
CA CYS A 104 17.28 -2.10 13.81
C CYS A 104 18.55 -1.62 13.06
N ILE A 105 18.81 -0.31 13.05
CA ILE A 105 20.12 0.24 12.70
C ILE A 105 21.00 0.21 13.95
N GLU A 106 22.16 -0.44 13.83
CA GLU A 106 23.26 -0.30 14.77
C GLU A 106 24.06 0.97 14.43
N GLN A 107 24.28 1.85 15.41
CA GLN A 107 25.29 2.91 15.29
C GLN A 107 26.54 2.43 16.03
N HIS A 108 27.56 2.00 15.28
CA HIS A 108 28.90 1.72 15.80
C HIS A 108 29.67 3.01 16.10
#